data_AF-A0A1C7LMJ8-F1
#
_entry.id   AF-A0A1C7LMJ8-F1
#
_cell.length_a   1.000
_cell.length_b   1.000
_cell.length_c   1.000
_cell.angle_alpha   90.00
_cell.angle_beta   90.00
_cell.angle_gamma   90.00
#
_symmetry.space_group_name_H-M   'P 1'
#
loop_
_entity.id
_entity.type
_entity.pdbx_description
1 polymer ?
#
loop_
_entity_poly.entity_id
_entity_poly.type
_entity_poly.pdbx_seq_one_letter_code
_entity_poly.pdbx_strand_id
1 'polypeptide(L)'
;MGIDRTALSAAMKQLPATPRATLAHPPSPESHPLERSPSPASHPRKRRREEDSDDNESSDDDENNNTTHRLTPSTPGHSQATPGTSQSQVPDRFSSTNLSAFTEKECKRAKLDASETADVQEFSKLATEKKLTKIYTKLLATQKKLVKLEDDKNVWEGPSKALRGNIAKYAHAVLLSPNLHGYREKVPINHVLTIIKRLRFDLPCNVEKNRSHWATVETAVSNALTSKRWFFKDEVKHSGANDLDIYTLTERIIGDSEVNMSLELVACISKMQTCLIYTFSSGVSCTRHPERTRPTRPSIRSPSLNLSFLSGAI
;
A
#
# COMPACT_ATOMS: atom_id res chain seq x y z
N MET A 1 4.70 -3.45 20.27
CA MET A 1 5.41 -4.31 19.29
C MET A 1 6.77 -3.71 19.02
N GLY A 2 7.84 -4.45 19.31
CA GLY A 2 9.22 -4.00 19.12
C GLY A 2 9.55 -3.66 17.65
N ILE A 3 10.50 -2.76 17.40
CA ILE A 3 11.06 -2.57 16.05
C ILE A 3 11.86 -3.83 15.70
N ASP A 4 11.49 -4.51 14.62
CA ASP A 4 12.32 -5.60 14.09
C ASP A 4 13.62 -5.01 13.51
N ARG A 5 14.68 -5.04 14.32
CA ARG A 5 16.00 -4.50 14.00
C ARG A 5 16.66 -5.26 12.85
N THR A 6 16.44 -6.57 12.76
CA THR A 6 16.98 -7.42 11.69
C THR A 6 16.35 -7.00 10.37
N ALA A 7 15.04 -6.81 10.36
CA ALA A 7 14.33 -6.26 9.23
C ALA A 7 14.90 -4.86 8.87
N LEU A 8 14.94 -3.91 9.80
CA LEU A 8 15.43 -2.56 9.52
C LEU A 8 16.85 -2.59 8.90
N SER A 9 17.77 -3.33 9.51
CA SER A 9 19.15 -3.48 9.04
C SER A 9 19.24 -4.09 7.64
N ALA A 10 18.50 -5.17 7.38
CA ALA A 10 18.48 -5.81 6.06
C ALA A 10 17.90 -4.89 4.97
N ALA A 11 16.89 -4.08 5.29
CA ALA A 11 16.32 -3.12 4.34
C ALA A 11 17.29 -1.97 4.02
N MET A 12 18.14 -1.58 4.97
CA MET A 12 19.16 -0.55 4.73
C MET A 12 20.36 -1.07 3.95
N LYS A 13 20.73 -2.36 4.11
CA LYS A 13 21.82 -2.99 3.37
C LYS A 13 21.50 -3.29 1.90
N GLN A 14 20.21 -3.44 1.55
CA GLN A 14 19.78 -3.88 0.23
C GLN A 14 19.55 -2.76 -0.79
N LEU A 15 20.06 -1.54 -0.61
CA LEU A 15 19.91 -0.56 -1.68
C LEU A 15 20.62 -1.08 -2.94
N PRO A 16 19.92 -1.33 -4.06
CA PRO A 16 20.60 -1.47 -5.32
C PRO A 16 21.33 -0.15 -5.54
N ALA A 17 22.65 -0.19 -5.70
CA ALA A 17 23.40 0.95 -6.19
C ALA A 17 22.74 1.35 -7.51
N THR A 18 21.89 2.37 -7.50
CA THR A 18 21.23 2.84 -8.70
C THR A 18 22.36 3.14 -9.68
N PRO A 19 22.51 2.38 -10.78
CA PRO A 19 23.59 2.66 -11.71
C PRO A 19 23.34 4.09 -12.19
N ARG A 20 24.28 4.96 -11.85
CA ARG A 20 24.28 6.37 -12.23
C ARG A 20 24.23 6.37 -13.76
N ALA A 21 23.03 6.52 -14.33
CA ALA A 21 22.83 6.51 -15.75
C ALA A 21 23.69 7.64 -16.33
N THR A 22 24.77 7.27 -17.01
CA THR A 22 25.55 8.16 -17.85
C THR A 22 24.59 8.59 -18.96
N LEU A 23 23.98 9.77 -18.78
CA LEU A 23 23.19 10.44 -19.79
C LEU A 23 24.09 10.69 -21.00
N ALA A 24 24.03 9.79 -21.97
CA ALA A 24 24.48 10.06 -23.32
C ALA A 24 23.61 11.21 -23.85
N HIS A 25 24.28 12.32 -24.16
CA HIS A 25 23.70 13.50 -24.79
C HIS A 25 23.02 13.08 -26.11
N PRO A 26 21.72 13.30 -26.30
CA PRO A 26 21.13 13.18 -27.63
C PRO A 26 21.63 14.32 -28.53
N PRO A 27 21.85 14.07 -29.83
CA PRO A 27 22.22 15.10 -30.79
C PRO A 27 21.12 16.16 -30.92
N SER A 28 21.56 17.40 -30.99
CA SER A 28 20.75 18.61 -31.06
C SER A 28 19.89 18.62 -32.32
N PRO A 29 18.55 18.74 -32.22
CA PRO A 29 17.70 18.99 -33.39
C PRO A 29 17.72 20.48 -33.76
N GLU A 30 17.69 20.70 -35.07
CA GLU A 30 17.77 22.00 -35.75
C GLU A 30 16.65 22.97 -35.33
N SER A 31 17.03 24.24 -35.30
CA SER A 31 16.22 25.40 -34.96
C SER A 31 15.12 25.67 -36.00
N HIS A 32 13.85 25.55 -35.59
CA HIS A 32 12.72 26.14 -36.30
C HIS A 32 12.33 27.51 -35.68
N PRO A 33 11.90 28.51 -36.48
CA PRO A 33 11.57 29.84 -35.99
C PRO A 33 10.26 29.85 -35.18
N LEU A 34 10.30 30.49 -34.02
CA LEU A 34 9.18 30.67 -33.10
C LEU A 34 8.15 31.68 -33.65
N GLU A 35 6.95 31.20 -33.93
CA GLU A 35 5.76 32.02 -34.12
C GLU A 35 5.23 32.49 -32.76
N ARG A 36 5.29 33.80 -32.51
CA ARG A 36 4.80 34.44 -31.27
C ARG A 36 3.28 34.34 -31.21
N SER A 37 2.77 33.48 -30.33
CA SER A 37 1.39 33.59 -29.85
C SER A 37 1.32 34.50 -28.60
N PRO A 38 0.36 35.44 -28.52
CA PRO A 38 0.22 36.37 -27.41
C PRO A 38 -0.32 35.70 -26.13
N SER A 39 0.33 36.00 -24.99
CA SER A 39 -0.09 35.58 -23.65
C SER A 39 -1.46 36.14 -23.27
N PRO A 40 -2.39 35.31 -22.75
CA PRO A 40 -3.60 35.82 -22.12
C PRO A 40 -3.29 36.35 -20.72
N ALA A 41 -3.93 37.49 -20.41
CA ALA A 41 -3.76 38.29 -19.22
C ALA A 41 -4.02 37.52 -17.92
N SER A 42 -3.17 37.80 -16.93
CA SER A 42 -3.30 37.37 -15.54
C SER A 42 -4.50 38.01 -14.87
N HIS A 43 -5.49 37.21 -14.47
CA HIS A 43 -6.56 37.66 -13.58
C HIS A 43 -6.12 37.63 -12.11
N PRO A 44 -6.39 38.68 -11.31
CA PRO A 44 -6.12 38.68 -9.88
C PRO A 44 -7.11 37.76 -9.13
N ARG A 45 -6.60 36.73 -8.46
CA ARG A 45 -7.37 35.87 -7.55
C ARG A 45 -7.72 36.63 -6.27
N LYS A 46 -8.97 37.09 -6.20
CA LYS A 46 -9.62 37.63 -5.00
C LYS A 46 -9.83 36.48 -3.99
N ARG A 47 -9.04 36.46 -2.91
CA ARG A 47 -9.27 35.60 -1.75
C ARG A 47 -10.53 36.08 -1.03
N ARG A 48 -11.64 35.35 -1.15
CA ARG A 48 -12.82 35.49 -0.29
C ARG A 48 -12.66 34.52 0.88
N ARG A 49 -12.49 35.07 2.07
CA ARG A 49 -12.51 34.36 3.35
C ARG A 49 -13.99 34.33 3.76
N GLU A 50 -14.60 33.15 3.72
CA GLU A 50 -15.92 32.92 4.30
C GLU A 50 -15.66 32.32 5.69
N GLU A 51 -15.87 33.18 6.69
CA GLU A 51 -16.17 32.81 8.06
C GLU A 51 -17.69 32.67 8.12
N ASP A 52 -18.17 31.51 8.57
CA ASP A 52 -19.48 31.24 9.19
C ASP A 52 -19.88 29.79 8.89
N SER A 53 -19.97 28.97 9.93
CA SER A 53 -21.23 28.30 10.23
C SER A 53 -21.14 27.62 11.60
N ASP A 54 -21.88 28.23 12.52
CA ASP A 54 -22.27 27.73 13.82
C ASP A 54 -23.09 26.43 13.75
N ASP A 55 -23.03 25.70 14.86
CA ASP A 55 -24.12 24.96 15.51
C ASP A 55 -24.97 24.00 14.67
N ASN A 56 -24.74 22.69 14.88
CA ASN A 56 -25.85 21.74 14.99
C ASN A 56 -25.41 20.43 15.70
N GLU A 57 -25.28 20.45 17.03
CA GLU A 57 -25.31 19.24 17.86
C GLU A 57 -26.75 18.97 18.30
N SER A 58 -27.46 18.12 17.55
CA SER A 58 -28.67 17.45 18.01
C SER A 58 -28.98 16.28 17.10
N SER A 59 -28.87 15.06 17.61
CA SER A 59 -30.03 14.18 17.73
C SER A 59 -29.61 12.89 18.42
N ASP A 60 -30.22 12.69 19.57
CA ASP A 60 -30.37 11.41 20.24
C ASP A 60 -31.16 10.41 19.38
N ASP A 61 -31.11 9.16 19.86
CA ASP A 61 -32.06 8.07 19.63
C ASP A 61 -32.00 7.31 18.29
N ASP A 62 -31.59 6.04 18.34
CA ASP A 62 -32.59 4.98 18.44
C ASP A 62 -31.96 3.57 18.53
N GLU A 63 -32.44 2.85 19.54
CA GLU A 63 -32.30 1.41 19.69
C GLU A 63 -32.84 0.67 18.45
N ASN A 64 -32.12 -0.34 17.96
CA ASN A 64 -32.79 -1.39 17.20
C ASN A 64 -32.21 -2.77 17.49
N ASN A 65 -32.89 -3.44 18.43
CA ASN A 65 -32.85 -4.86 18.67
C ASN A 65 -33.22 -5.64 17.39
N ASN A 66 -32.36 -6.55 16.94
CA ASN A 66 -32.83 -7.59 16.03
C ASN A 66 -32.42 -9.01 16.48
N THR A 67 -33.35 -9.61 17.23
CA THR A 67 -33.93 -10.93 17.00
C THR A 67 -32.96 -12.05 16.62
N THR A 68 -32.41 -12.70 17.64
CA THR A 68 -31.79 -14.02 17.55
C THR A 68 -32.87 -15.09 17.31
N HIS A 69 -33.08 -15.49 16.05
CA HIS A 69 -33.89 -16.67 15.71
C HIS A 69 -33.11 -17.95 16.05
N ARG A 70 -33.46 -18.53 17.21
CA ARG A 70 -33.01 -19.85 17.67
C ARG A 70 -33.79 -20.93 16.91
N LEU A 71 -33.14 -21.59 15.95
CA LEU A 71 -33.68 -22.78 15.29
C LEU A 71 -33.58 -23.99 16.24
N THR A 72 -34.73 -24.49 16.64
CA THR A 72 -34.93 -25.77 17.34
C THR A 72 -34.73 -26.94 16.36
N PRO A 73 -33.88 -27.94 16.68
CA PRO A 73 -33.78 -29.16 15.90
C PRO A 73 -34.89 -30.14 16.34
N SER A 74 -35.85 -30.38 15.45
CA SER A 74 -36.86 -31.43 15.62
C SER A 74 -36.25 -32.78 15.25
N THR A 75 -36.06 -33.62 16.27
CA THR A 75 -35.68 -35.03 16.16
C THR A 75 -36.82 -35.86 15.57
N PRO A 76 -36.65 -36.57 14.44
CA PRO A 76 -37.65 -37.51 13.96
C PRO A 76 -37.47 -38.88 14.62
N GLY A 77 -38.61 -39.42 15.06
CA GLY A 77 -38.75 -40.69 15.74
C GLY A 77 -38.28 -41.90 14.91
N HIS A 78 -37.76 -42.85 15.68
CA HIS A 78 -37.36 -44.18 15.29
C HIS A 78 -38.63 -45.04 15.10
N SER A 79 -38.91 -45.45 13.85
CA SER A 79 -39.91 -46.48 13.56
C SER A 79 -39.24 -47.64 12.83
N GLN A 80 -39.31 -48.78 13.50
CA GLN A 80 -38.80 -50.09 13.16
C GLN A 80 -39.80 -50.83 12.25
N ALA A 81 -39.31 -51.92 11.62
CA ALA A 81 -40.00 -52.92 10.79
C ALA A 81 -40.08 -52.55 9.29
N THR A 82 -39.74 -53.39 8.30
CA THR A 82 -39.77 -54.87 8.14
C THR A 82 -38.88 -55.26 6.94
N PRO A 83 -38.33 -56.50 6.86
CA PRO A 83 -37.66 -57.01 5.68
C PRO A 83 -38.65 -57.70 4.74
N GLY A 84 -38.98 -57.04 3.62
CA GLY A 84 -39.84 -57.58 2.58
C GLY A 84 -39.20 -57.40 1.21
N THR A 85 -38.40 -58.38 0.80
CA THR A 85 -37.79 -58.48 -0.53
C THR A 85 -38.87 -58.76 -1.57
N SER A 86 -39.32 -57.72 -2.26
CA SER A 86 -40.10 -57.83 -3.49
C SER A 86 -39.40 -57.05 -4.59
N GLN A 87 -38.84 -57.79 -5.54
CA GLN A 87 -38.29 -57.29 -6.80
C GLN A 87 -39.42 -56.61 -7.60
N SER A 88 -39.57 -55.29 -7.40
CA SER A 88 -40.44 -54.45 -8.21
C SER A 88 -39.64 -53.99 -9.43
N GLN A 89 -39.99 -54.50 -10.60
CA GLN A 89 -39.54 -53.99 -11.88
C GLN A 89 -40.03 -52.54 -12.02
N VAL A 90 -39.16 -51.58 -11.71
CA VAL A 90 -39.42 -50.15 -11.89
C VAL A 90 -39.57 -49.89 -13.40
N PRO A 91 -40.76 -49.51 -13.89
CA PRO A 91 -40.92 -49.07 -15.26
C PRO A 91 -40.31 -47.67 -15.34
N ASP A 92 -39.10 -47.57 -15.88
CA ASP A 92 -38.35 -46.33 -16.07
C ASP A 92 -38.92 -45.49 -17.24
N ARG A 93 -40.26 -45.34 -17.27
CA ARG A 93 -41.01 -44.49 -18.19
C ARG A 93 -41.59 -43.32 -17.40
N PHE A 94 -40.72 -42.51 -16.82
CA PHE A 94 -41.11 -41.14 -16.44
C PHE A 94 -41.45 -40.38 -17.71
N SER A 95 -42.75 -40.22 -17.93
CA SER A 95 -43.34 -39.59 -19.11
C SER A 95 -42.77 -38.18 -19.32
N SER A 96 -41.96 -38.01 -20.38
CA SER A 96 -41.23 -36.77 -20.70
C SER A 96 -42.12 -35.56 -20.96
N THR A 97 -43.43 -35.79 -21.18
CA THR A 97 -44.41 -34.74 -21.47
C THR A 97 -44.63 -33.80 -20.29
N ASN A 98 -44.52 -34.28 -19.05
CA ASN A 98 -44.74 -33.46 -17.85
C ASN A 98 -43.56 -32.51 -17.54
N LEU A 99 -42.34 -32.86 -17.98
CA LEU A 99 -41.15 -32.08 -17.65
C LEU A 99 -41.16 -30.72 -18.35
N SER A 100 -41.60 -30.66 -19.61
CA SER A 100 -41.64 -29.40 -20.38
C SER A 100 -42.61 -28.37 -19.81
N ALA A 101 -43.85 -28.80 -19.49
CA ALA A 101 -44.86 -27.96 -18.87
C ALA A 101 -44.42 -27.48 -17.47
N PHE A 102 -43.74 -28.35 -16.72
CA PHE A 102 -43.10 -27.96 -15.46
C PHE A 102 -42.00 -26.92 -15.68
N THR A 103 -41.10 -27.12 -16.64
CA THR A 103 -39.99 -26.18 -16.90
C THR A 103 -40.52 -24.81 -17.31
N GLU A 104 -41.56 -24.75 -18.16
CA GLU A 104 -42.17 -23.49 -18.58
C GLU A 104 -42.83 -22.75 -17.40
N LYS A 105 -43.55 -23.48 -16.53
CA LYS A 105 -44.15 -22.92 -15.31
C LYS A 105 -43.08 -22.37 -14.37
N GLU A 106 -41.97 -23.07 -14.20
CA GLU A 106 -40.84 -22.63 -13.38
C GLU A 106 -40.14 -21.39 -13.98
N CYS A 107 -39.93 -21.35 -15.31
CA CYS A 107 -39.36 -20.17 -15.97
C CYS A 107 -40.25 -18.93 -15.79
N LYS A 108 -41.57 -19.08 -15.94
CA LYS A 108 -42.55 -18.01 -15.67
C LYS A 108 -42.50 -17.54 -14.21
N ARG A 109 -42.36 -18.47 -13.26
CA ARG A 109 -42.27 -18.13 -11.83
C ARG A 109 -40.98 -17.38 -11.49
N ALA A 110 -39.86 -17.77 -12.11
CA ALA A 110 -38.55 -17.14 -11.93
C ALA A 110 -38.40 -15.82 -12.72
N LYS A 111 -39.37 -15.45 -13.57
CA LYS A 111 -39.35 -14.25 -14.42
C LYS A 111 -38.12 -14.19 -15.34
N LEU A 112 -37.73 -15.34 -15.90
CA LEU A 112 -36.63 -15.44 -16.85
C LEU A 112 -36.99 -14.74 -18.17
N ASP A 113 -35.99 -14.16 -18.83
CA ASP A 113 -36.19 -13.57 -20.15
C ASP A 113 -36.43 -14.64 -21.24
N ALA A 114 -36.76 -14.21 -22.47
CA ALA A 114 -37.00 -15.12 -23.58
C ALA A 114 -35.76 -15.94 -23.99
N SER A 115 -34.57 -15.35 -23.89
CA SER A 115 -33.28 -16.00 -24.17
C SER A 115 -32.94 -17.06 -23.11
N GLU A 116 -33.11 -16.73 -21.84
CA GLU A 116 -32.90 -17.62 -20.69
C GLU A 116 -33.89 -18.79 -20.70
N THR A 117 -35.14 -18.52 -21.08
CA THR A 117 -36.17 -19.57 -21.23
C THR A 117 -35.79 -20.55 -22.34
N ALA A 118 -35.29 -20.06 -23.48
CA ALA A 118 -34.80 -20.91 -24.56
C ALA A 118 -33.61 -21.78 -24.10
N ASP A 119 -32.69 -21.21 -23.34
CA ASP A 119 -31.54 -21.90 -22.74
C ASP A 119 -31.96 -23.03 -21.78
N VAL A 120 -32.99 -22.81 -20.96
CA VAL A 120 -33.53 -23.82 -20.03
C VAL A 120 -34.23 -24.94 -20.78
N GLN A 121 -34.98 -24.63 -21.85
CA GLN A 121 -35.59 -25.64 -22.70
C GLN A 121 -34.56 -26.43 -23.51
N GLU A 122 -33.49 -25.79 -23.98
CA GLU A 122 -32.36 -26.50 -24.60
C GLU A 122 -31.70 -27.44 -23.59
N PHE A 123 -31.45 -26.95 -22.37
CA PHE A 123 -30.87 -27.74 -21.29
C PHE A 123 -31.73 -28.96 -20.93
N SER A 124 -33.05 -28.84 -20.90
CA SER A 124 -33.95 -29.95 -20.55
C SER A 124 -33.92 -31.10 -21.58
N LYS A 125 -33.57 -30.80 -22.84
CA LYS A 125 -33.42 -31.78 -23.93
C LYS A 125 -32.07 -32.52 -23.92
N LEU A 126 -31.09 -32.05 -23.14
CA LEU A 126 -29.77 -32.70 -23.06
C LEU A 126 -29.82 -34.04 -22.30
N ALA A 127 -28.91 -34.94 -22.66
CA ALA A 127 -28.65 -36.16 -21.88
C ALA A 127 -28.14 -35.83 -20.47
N THR A 128 -28.38 -36.73 -19.51
CA THR A 128 -28.06 -36.54 -18.09
C THR A 128 -26.59 -36.18 -17.84
N GLU A 129 -25.66 -36.86 -18.50
CA GLU A 129 -24.22 -36.58 -18.38
C GLU A 129 -23.89 -35.14 -18.84
N LYS A 130 -24.40 -34.73 -20.00
CA LYS A 130 -24.22 -33.36 -20.52
C LYS A 130 -24.84 -32.31 -19.61
N LYS A 131 -25.99 -32.60 -18.99
CA LYS A 131 -26.63 -31.74 -17.98
C LYS A 131 -25.71 -31.54 -16.79
N LEU A 132 -25.14 -32.63 -16.25
CA LEU A 132 -24.22 -32.59 -15.11
C LEU A 132 -22.99 -31.73 -15.41
N THR A 133 -22.37 -31.94 -16.58
CA THR A 133 -21.20 -31.15 -17.02
C THR A 133 -21.55 -29.67 -17.20
N LYS A 134 -22.68 -29.33 -17.82
CA LYS A 134 -23.11 -27.94 -18.02
C LYS A 134 -23.43 -27.25 -16.68
N ILE A 135 -24.03 -27.96 -15.71
CA ILE A 135 -24.21 -27.45 -14.33
C ILE A 135 -22.86 -27.19 -13.66
N TYR A 136 -21.97 -28.18 -13.64
CA TYR A 136 -20.67 -28.06 -12.98
C TYR A 136 -19.83 -26.92 -13.58
N THR A 137 -19.85 -26.77 -14.90
CA THR A 137 -19.16 -25.68 -15.60
C THR A 137 -19.74 -24.31 -15.22
N LYS A 138 -21.07 -24.17 -15.19
CA LYS A 138 -21.73 -22.93 -14.76
C LYS A 138 -21.42 -22.61 -13.29
N LEU A 139 -21.40 -23.62 -12.41
CA LEU A 139 -21.04 -23.47 -10.99
C LEU A 139 -19.59 -22.97 -10.80
N LEU A 140 -18.63 -23.54 -11.54
CA LEU A 140 -17.25 -23.05 -11.53
C LEU A 140 -17.13 -21.61 -12.05
N ALA A 141 -17.89 -21.27 -13.10
CA ALA A 141 -17.90 -19.92 -13.65
C ALA A 141 -18.49 -18.90 -12.66
N THR A 142 -19.58 -19.22 -11.97
CA THR A 142 -20.16 -18.35 -10.94
C THR A 142 -19.25 -18.24 -9.71
N GLN A 143 -18.59 -19.33 -9.29
CA GLN A 143 -17.62 -19.27 -8.20
C GLN A 143 -16.46 -18.32 -8.54
N LYS A 144 -15.92 -18.38 -9.77
CA LYS A 144 -14.89 -17.43 -10.23
C LYS A 144 -15.38 -15.98 -10.25
N LYS A 145 -16.64 -15.74 -10.62
CA LYS A 145 -17.24 -14.39 -10.59
C LYS A 145 -17.46 -13.90 -9.16
N LEU A 146 -17.88 -14.77 -8.24
CA LEU A 146 -18.05 -14.44 -6.83
C LEU A 146 -16.73 -14.05 -6.18
N VAL A 147 -15.65 -14.81 -6.42
CA VAL A 147 -14.31 -14.46 -5.94
C VAL A 147 -13.90 -13.07 -6.44
N LYS A 148 -14.15 -12.75 -7.72
CA LYS A 148 -13.88 -11.40 -8.25
C LYS A 148 -14.72 -10.32 -7.57
N LEU A 149 -16.02 -10.56 -7.35
CA LEU A 149 -16.89 -9.59 -6.68
C LEU A 149 -16.50 -9.39 -5.22
N GLU A 150 -16.05 -10.43 -4.53
CA GLU A 150 -15.55 -10.35 -3.17
C GLU A 150 -14.24 -9.55 -3.11
N ASP A 151 -13.36 -9.76 -4.09
CA ASP A 151 -12.15 -8.95 -4.28
C ASP A 151 -12.50 -7.47 -4.55
N ASP A 152 -13.52 -7.21 -5.38
CA ASP A 152 -13.98 -5.85 -5.72
C ASP A 152 -14.69 -5.16 -4.54
N LYS A 153 -15.39 -5.93 -3.69
CA LYS A 153 -16.13 -5.42 -2.52
C LYS A 153 -15.19 -4.97 -1.41
N ASN A 154 -13.96 -5.48 -1.37
CA ASN A 154 -12.92 -5.00 -0.47
C ASN A 154 -12.35 -3.66 -0.96
N VAL A 155 -13.23 -2.64 -1.00
CA VAL A 155 -12.85 -1.25 -1.23
C VAL A 155 -11.95 -0.84 -0.08
N TRP A 156 -10.66 -0.72 -0.37
CA TRP A 156 -9.68 -0.35 0.63
C TRP A 156 -9.82 1.14 0.95
N GLU A 157 -10.33 1.45 2.14
CA GLU A 157 -10.54 2.81 2.65
C GLU A 157 -9.24 3.60 2.94
N GLY A 158 -8.09 2.96 2.69
CA GLY A 158 -6.78 3.53 2.90
C GLY A 158 -6.03 2.95 4.10
N PRO A 159 -4.92 3.58 4.50
CA PRO A 159 -4.08 3.06 5.57
C PRO A 159 -4.83 3.01 6.90
N SER A 160 -4.91 1.81 7.50
CA SER A 160 -5.47 1.60 8.84
C SER A 160 -4.74 2.44 9.89
N LYS A 161 -5.38 2.73 11.03
CA LYS A 161 -4.74 3.47 12.14
C LYS A 161 -3.45 2.79 12.61
N ALA A 162 -3.44 1.46 12.67
CA ALA A 162 -2.26 0.66 13.02
C ALA A 162 -1.15 0.81 11.97
N LEU A 163 -1.47 0.73 10.67
CA LEU A 163 -0.50 0.96 9.60
C LEU A 163 0.08 2.38 9.65
N ARG A 164 -0.73 3.41 9.90
CA ARG A 164 -0.23 4.80 10.07
C ARG A 164 0.73 4.91 11.25
N GLY A 165 0.43 4.27 12.38
CA GLY A 165 1.32 4.19 13.54
C GLY A 165 2.67 3.54 13.19
N ASN A 166 2.64 2.41 12.48
CA ASN A 166 3.85 1.73 12.00
C ASN A 166 4.63 2.61 11.01
N ILE A 167 3.96 3.25 10.05
CA ILE A 167 4.58 4.21 9.12
C ILE A 167 5.31 5.31 9.90
N ALA A 168 4.68 5.91 10.90
CA ALA A 168 5.30 6.97 11.70
C ALA A 168 6.50 6.45 12.50
N LYS A 169 6.42 5.22 13.05
CA LYS A 169 7.52 4.56 13.78
C LYS A 169 8.73 4.35 12.87
N TYR A 170 8.53 3.79 11.68
CA TYR A 170 9.62 3.52 10.75
C TYR A 170 10.13 4.78 10.06
N ALA A 171 9.27 5.79 9.81
CA ALA A 171 9.71 7.09 9.35
C ALA A 171 10.67 7.74 10.36
N HIS A 172 10.36 7.66 11.66
CA HIS A 172 11.25 8.11 12.72
C HIS A 172 12.59 7.34 12.66
N ALA A 173 12.55 6.01 12.71
CA ALA A 173 13.77 5.18 12.71
C ALA A 173 14.66 5.41 11.47
N VAL A 174 14.07 5.58 10.28
CA VAL A 174 14.82 5.85 9.04
C VAL A 174 15.52 7.20 9.08
N LEU A 175 14.90 8.23 9.66
CA LEU A 175 15.50 9.56 9.77
C LEU A 175 16.65 9.63 10.78
N LEU A 176 16.65 8.73 11.78
CA LEU A 176 17.74 8.59 12.76
C LEU A 176 18.85 7.63 12.29
N SER A 177 18.71 7.02 11.11
CA SER A 177 19.74 6.09 10.65
C SER A 177 21.00 6.85 10.20
N PRO A 178 22.19 6.51 10.73
CA PRO A 178 23.45 7.13 10.30
C PRO A 178 23.80 6.77 8.85
N ASN A 179 23.24 5.67 8.33
CA ASN A 179 23.47 5.20 6.96
C ASN A 179 22.60 5.92 5.92
N LEU A 180 21.78 6.89 6.33
CA LEU A 180 20.94 7.64 5.40
C LEU A 180 21.81 8.63 4.62
N HIS A 181 22.07 8.34 3.35
CA HIS A 181 22.92 9.17 2.48
C HIS A 181 22.41 10.61 2.28
N GLY A 182 21.12 10.86 2.52
CA GLY A 182 20.58 12.20 2.50
C GLY A 182 19.11 12.26 2.90
N TYR A 183 18.73 13.41 3.45
CA TYR A 183 17.35 13.74 3.79
C TYR A 183 16.53 14.24 2.60
N ARG A 184 17.12 14.34 1.40
CA ARG A 184 16.45 14.91 0.23
C ARG A 184 15.81 13.81 -0.63
N GLU A 185 14.87 14.26 -1.47
CA GLU A 185 14.24 13.44 -2.51
C GLU A 185 13.46 12.23 -1.97
N LYS A 186 13.35 11.19 -2.80
CA LYS A 186 12.59 9.96 -2.52
C LYS A 186 13.39 8.91 -1.74
N VAL A 187 14.64 9.16 -1.37
CA VAL A 187 15.50 8.16 -0.71
C VAL A 187 14.89 7.68 0.61
N PRO A 188 14.50 8.55 1.56
CA PRO A 188 13.91 8.09 2.82
C PRO A 188 12.53 7.45 2.62
N ILE A 189 11.76 7.94 1.65
CA ILE A 189 10.47 7.35 1.26
C ILE A 189 10.67 5.90 0.82
N ASN A 190 11.63 5.64 -0.07
CA ASN A 190 11.91 4.31 -0.59
C ASN A 190 12.36 3.34 0.51
N HIS A 191 13.15 3.79 1.48
CA HIS A 191 13.52 2.96 2.63
C HIS A 191 12.30 2.56 3.46
N VAL A 192 11.44 3.51 3.81
CA VAL A 192 10.23 3.24 4.59
C VAL A 192 9.28 2.31 3.81
N LEU A 193 9.07 2.57 2.51
CA LEU A 193 8.25 1.71 1.66
C LEU A 193 8.82 0.29 1.54
N THR A 194 10.14 0.13 1.44
CA THR A 194 10.79 -1.18 1.41
C THR A 194 10.53 -1.97 2.69
N ILE A 195 10.61 -1.31 3.85
CA ILE A 195 10.30 -1.92 5.15
C ILE A 195 8.82 -2.34 5.21
N ILE A 196 7.91 -1.46 4.80
CA ILE A 196 6.46 -1.73 4.80
C ILE A 196 6.12 -2.90 3.86
N LYS A 197 6.70 -2.93 2.66
CA LYS A 197 6.50 -4.02 1.68
C LYS A 197 6.95 -5.36 2.22
N ARG A 198 8.07 -5.40 2.95
CA ARG A 198 8.59 -6.65 3.51
C ARG A 198 7.78 -7.11 4.72
N LEU A 199 7.37 -6.19 5.60
CA LEU A 199 6.69 -6.54 6.85
C LEU A 199 5.16 -6.65 6.71
N ARG A 200 4.58 -6.17 5.61
CA ARG A 200 3.16 -6.33 5.22
C ARG A 200 2.14 -6.00 6.33
N PHE A 201 2.40 -4.96 7.13
CA PHE A 201 1.51 -4.54 8.22
C PHE A 201 0.10 -4.14 7.74
N ASP A 202 -0.91 -4.97 7.96
CA ASP A 202 -2.31 -4.70 7.58
C ASP A 202 -2.49 -4.22 6.12
N LEU A 203 -1.54 -4.56 5.23
CA LEU A 203 -1.63 -4.21 3.82
C LEU A 203 -2.52 -5.25 3.13
N PRO A 204 -3.53 -4.83 2.34
CA PRO A 204 -4.31 -5.79 1.58
C PRO A 204 -3.42 -6.51 0.57
N CYS A 205 -3.79 -7.75 0.24
CA CYS A 205 -3.06 -8.52 -0.75
C CYS A 205 -3.03 -7.75 -2.09
N ASN A 206 -1.90 -7.79 -2.78
CA ASN A 206 -1.72 -7.13 -4.09
C ASN A 206 -1.89 -5.60 -4.12
N VAL A 207 -1.86 -4.88 -2.98
CA VAL A 207 -1.99 -3.41 -2.96
C VAL A 207 -0.97 -2.70 -3.86
N GLU A 208 0.21 -3.29 -4.04
CA GLU A 208 1.29 -2.78 -4.88
C GLU A 208 0.94 -2.77 -6.38
N LYS A 209 0.02 -3.64 -6.83
CA LYS A 209 -0.45 -3.68 -8.23
C LYS A 209 -1.47 -2.58 -8.50
N ASN A 210 -2.22 -2.15 -7.48
CA ASN A 210 -3.17 -1.06 -7.61
C ASN A 210 -2.44 0.28 -7.38
N ARG A 211 -2.16 0.99 -8.47
CA ARG A 211 -1.44 2.28 -8.43
C ARG A 211 -2.11 3.33 -7.55
N SER A 212 -3.45 3.38 -7.54
CA SER A 212 -4.21 4.36 -6.74
C SER A 212 -4.00 4.09 -5.25
N HIS A 213 -4.21 2.83 -4.84
CA HIS A 213 -4.04 2.45 -3.43
C HIS A 213 -2.60 2.61 -2.96
N TRP A 214 -1.64 2.21 -3.80
CA TRP A 214 -0.23 2.37 -3.48
C TRP A 214 0.16 3.85 -3.34
N ALA A 215 -0.36 4.75 -4.19
CA ALA A 215 -0.12 6.19 -4.07
C ALA A 215 -0.62 6.77 -2.73
N THR A 216 -1.72 6.24 -2.18
CA THR A 216 -2.20 6.61 -0.84
C THR A 216 -1.21 6.21 0.26
N VAL A 217 -0.60 5.02 0.15
CA VAL A 217 0.47 4.59 1.08
C VAL A 217 1.70 5.47 0.95
N GLU A 218 2.15 5.78 -0.27
CA GLU A 218 3.30 6.68 -0.51
C GLU A 218 3.06 8.07 0.08
N THR A 219 1.84 8.60 -0.07
CA THR A 219 1.42 9.89 0.50
C THR A 219 1.47 9.85 2.03
N ALA A 220 0.95 8.79 2.65
CA ALA A 220 1.00 8.62 4.10
C ALA A 220 2.45 8.56 4.63
N VAL A 221 3.35 7.87 3.92
CA VAL A 221 4.79 7.81 4.24
C VAL A 221 5.45 9.18 4.11
N SER A 222 5.17 9.89 3.02
CA SER A 222 5.70 11.24 2.77
C SER A 222 5.27 12.22 3.87
N ASN A 223 3.99 12.16 4.27
CA ASN A 223 3.45 12.99 5.33
C ASN A 223 4.14 12.70 6.67
N ALA A 224 4.26 11.41 7.04
CA ALA A 224 4.93 11.01 8.28
C ALA A 224 6.41 11.44 8.34
N LEU A 225 7.16 11.30 7.25
CA LEU A 225 8.54 11.78 7.15
C LEU A 225 8.61 13.29 7.29
N THR A 226 7.68 14.03 6.68
CA THR A 226 7.62 15.50 6.78
C THR A 226 7.35 15.94 8.21
N SER A 227 6.36 15.34 8.88
CA SER A 227 6.04 15.62 10.28
C SER A 227 7.23 15.33 11.20
N LYS A 228 7.93 14.20 11.02
CA LYS A 228 9.09 13.86 11.86
C LYS A 228 10.29 14.78 11.61
N ARG A 229 10.55 15.19 10.37
CA ARG A 229 11.58 16.22 10.09
C ARG A 229 11.25 17.55 10.72
N TRP A 230 9.99 17.95 10.69
CA TRP A 230 9.54 19.18 11.32
C TRP A 230 9.79 19.13 12.83
N PHE A 231 9.40 18.03 13.49
CA PHE A 231 9.71 17.76 14.89
C PHE A 231 11.21 17.84 15.19
N PHE A 232 12.09 17.17 14.43
CA PHE A 232 13.55 17.25 14.64
C PHE A 232 14.09 18.66 14.52
N LYS A 233 13.64 19.39 13.50
CA LYS A 233 14.06 20.78 13.28
C LYS A 233 13.62 21.67 14.44
N ASP A 234 12.45 21.41 15.01
CA ASP A 234 11.92 22.15 16.13
C ASP A 234 12.72 21.88 17.41
N GLU A 235 12.99 20.62 17.76
CA GLU A 235 13.84 20.25 18.90
C GLU A 235 15.26 20.85 18.79
N VAL A 236 15.84 20.81 17.59
CA VAL A 236 17.18 21.40 17.34
C VAL A 236 17.18 22.93 17.48
N LYS A 237 16.07 23.60 17.18
CA LYS A 237 15.96 25.05 17.42
C LYS A 237 15.82 25.34 18.91
N HIS A 238 14.99 24.56 19.61
CA HIS A 238 14.81 24.68 21.05
C HIS A 238 16.10 24.40 21.81
N SER A 239 16.97 23.50 21.33
CA SER A 239 18.25 23.23 21.97
C SER A 239 19.22 24.40 21.91
N GLY A 240 19.27 25.11 20.78
CA GLY A 240 20.12 26.28 20.63
C GLY A 240 19.66 27.48 21.47
N ALA A 241 18.38 27.57 21.82
CA ALA A 241 17.86 28.63 22.68
C ALA A 241 18.07 28.36 24.18
N ASN A 242 18.20 27.09 24.57
CA ASN A 242 18.30 26.65 25.96
C ASN A 242 19.68 26.07 26.32
N ASP A 243 20.68 26.23 25.44
CA ASP A 243 22.02 25.64 25.58
C ASP A 243 22.01 24.16 25.98
N LEU A 244 21.11 23.36 25.37
CA LEU A 244 21.03 21.93 25.69
C LEU A 244 22.26 21.19 25.18
N ASP A 245 22.83 20.33 26.03
CA ASP A 245 23.87 19.38 25.65
C ASP A 245 23.39 18.43 24.54
N ILE A 246 24.33 18.01 23.70
CA ILE A 246 24.05 17.20 22.51
C ILE A 246 23.46 15.82 22.86
N TYR A 247 23.83 15.24 24.00
CA TYR A 247 23.29 13.95 24.44
C TYR A 247 21.83 14.10 24.88
N THR A 248 21.53 15.15 25.65
CA THR A 248 20.14 15.48 26.05
C THR A 248 19.26 15.78 24.85
N LEU A 249 19.77 16.52 23.85
CA LEU A 249 19.06 16.75 22.59
C LEU A 249 18.81 15.43 21.84
N THR A 250 19.82 14.56 21.78
CA THR A 250 19.71 13.25 21.13
C THR A 250 18.66 12.37 21.81
N GLU A 251 18.66 12.33 23.14
CA GLU A 251 17.65 11.62 23.93
C GLU A 251 16.23 12.14 23.66
N ARG A 252 16.03 13.46 23.61
CA ARG A 252 14.72 14.05 23.26
C ARG A 252 14.27 13.71 21.85
N ILE A 253 15.19 13.76 20.88
CA ILE A 253 14.91 13.42 19.48
C ILE A 253 14.54 11.94 19.35
N ILE A 254 15.27 11.04 20.04
CA ILE A 254 14.95 9.61 20.10
C ILE A 254 13.57 9.41 20.76
N GLY A 255 13.29 10.14 21.85
CA GLY A 255 12.06 10.03 22.63
C GLY A 255 11.78 8.59 23.05
N ASP A 256 10.52 8.18 23.00
CA ASP A 256 10.11 6.80 23.32
C ASP A 256 10.39 5.79 22.19
N SER A 257 11.23 6.14 21.22
CA SER A 257 11.59 5.18 20.18
C SER A 257 12.57 4.15 20.72
N GLU A 258 12.44 2.91 20.26
CA GLU A 258 13.34 1.81 20.64
C GLU A 258 14.71 1.88 19.92
N VAL A 259 15.10 3.06 19.47
CA VAL A 259 16.37 3.33 18.78
C VAL A 259 17.45 3.51 19.84
N ASN A 260 18.49 2.68 19.79
CA ASN A 260 19.61 2.82 20.71
C ASN A 260 20.40 4.08 20.36
N MET A 261 20.73 4.86 21.37
CA MET A 261 21.68 5.96 21.24
C MET A 261 23.07 5.43 20.88
N SER A 262 23.62 5.89 19.76
CA SER A 262 24.95 5.53 19.27
C SER A 262 25.78 6.78 19.02
N LEU A 263 27.11 6.66 19.04
CA LEU A 263 28.00 7.78 18.78
C LEU A 263 27.79 8.37 17.37
N GLU A 264 27.50 7.52 16.37
CA GLU A 264 27.21 7.95 15.00
C GLU A 264 25.93 8.79 14.93
N LEU A 265 24.90 8.42 15.69
CA LEU A 265 23.66 9.17 15.77
C LEU A 265 23.88 10.54 16.44
N VAL A 266 24.60 10.57 17.56
CA VAL A 266 24.97 11.81 18.26
C VAL A 266 25.76 12.74 17.33
N ALA A 267 26.73 12.22 16.58
CA ALA A 267 27.49 12.99 15.60
C ALA A 267 26.61 13.52 14.45
N CYS A 268 25.64 12.74 13.98
CA CYS A 268 24.68 13.14 12.96
C CYS A 268 23.80 14.31 13.44
N ILE A 269 23.25 14.21 14.65
CA ILE A 269 22.42 15.25 15.26
C ILE A 269 23.25 16.51 15.54
N SER A 270 24.49 16.37 16.01
CA SER A 270 25.41 17.49 16.22
C SER A 270 25.62 18.26 14.92
N LYS A 271 25.86 17.55 13.82
CA LYS A 271 25.99 18.15 12.49
C LYS A 271 24.70 18.84 12.04
N MET A 272 23.53 18.26 12.28
CA MET A 272 22.24 18.90 11.99
C MET A 272 22.05 20.19 12.79
N GLN A 273 22.42 20.18 14.08
CA GLN A 273 22.39 21.36 14.96
C GLN A 273 23.29 22.47 14.43
N THR A 274 24.55 22.16 14.13
CA THR A 274 25.48 23.15 13.55
C THR A 274 24.96 23.72 12.24
N CYS A 275 24.47 22.88 11.32
CA CYS A 275 23.93 23.35 10.04
C CYS A 275 22.73 24.28 10.21
N LEU A 276 21.77 23.93 11.09
CA LEU A 276 20.56 24.72 11.28
C LEU A 276 20.85 26.06 11.97
N ILE A 277 21.68 26.07 13.00
CA ILE A 277 22.09 27.30 13.69
C ILE A 277 22.81 28.22 12.71
N TYR A 278 23.76 27.71 11.93
CA TYR A 278 24.52 28.52 10.97
C TYR A 278 23.63 29.12 9.88
N THR A 279 22.64 28.37 9.37
CA THR A 279 21.68 28.92 8.39
C THR A 279 20.77 30.00 8.96
N PHE A 280 20.49 29.98 10.26
CA PHE A 280 19.65 30.99 10.91
C PHE A 280 20.46 32.27 11.19
N SER A 281 21.67 32.14 11.73
CA SER A 281 22.52 33.28 12.08
C SER A 281 23.03 34.06 10.87
N SER A 282 23.24 33.40 9.73
CA SER A 282 23.80 34.07 8.55
C SER A 282 22.78 34.89 7.75
N GLY A 283 21.47 34.71 7.97
CA GLY A 283 20.42 35.34 7.14
C GLY A 283 20.47 34.93 5.65
N VAL A 284 21.47 34.12 5.26
CA VAL A 284 21.65 33.63 3.91
C VAL A 284 20.73 32.44 3.75
N SER A 285 19.59 32.65 3.07
CA SER A 285 18.78 31.55 2.55
C SER A 285 19.71 30.63 1.75
N CYS A 286 19.85 29.38 2.21
CA CYS A 286 20.70 28.37 1.59
C CYS A 286 20.05 27.85 0.29
N THR A 287 19.74 28.76 -0.64
CA THR A 287 19.31 28.45 -1.99
C THR A 287 20.55 28.36 -2.86
N ARG A 288 20.91 27.11 -3.19
CA ARG A 288 22.01 26.71 -4.08
C ARG A 288 23.40 26.88 -3.47
N HIS A 289 23.93 25.73 -3.06
CA HIS A 289 25.37 25.50 -3.15
C HIS A 289 25.78 25.84 -4.60
N PRO A 290 26.67 26.82 -4.86
CA PRO A 290 27.23 26.99 -6.18
C PRO A 290 27.87 25.65 -6.56
N GLU A 291 27.43 25.15 -7.70
CA GLU A 291 27.89 23.94 -8.35
C GLU A 291 29.41 23.91 -8.23
N ARG A 292 29.93 22.98 -7.40
CA ARG A 292 31.37 22.78 -7.21
C ARG A 292 31.97 22.70 -8.60
N THR A 293 32.75 23.71 -8.97
CA THR A 293 33.75 23.62 -10.02
C THR A 293 34.55 22.35 -9.73
N ARG A 294 34.41 21.38 -10.62
CA ARG A 294 35.06 20.08 -10.51
C ARG A 294 36.56 20.36 -10.33
N PRO A 295 37.21 19.88 -9.25
CA PRO A 295 38.66 19.93 -9.20
C PRO A 295 39.17 19.12 -10.40
N THR A 296 39.93 19.80 -11.26
CA THR A 296 40.64 19.20 -12.39
C THR A 296 41.43 18.02 -11.86
N ARG A 297 41.04 16.82 -12.28
CA ARG A 297 41.62 15.54 -11.84
C ARG A 297 43.11 15.54 -12.23
N PRO A 298 44.07 15.51 -11.28
CA PRO A 298 45.45 15.27 -11.65
C PRO A 298 45.54 13.87 -12.26
N SER A 299 46.17 13.79 -13.42
CA SER A 299 46.46 12.55 -14.14
C SER A 299 47.45 11.73 -13.30
N ILE A 300 46.92 10.82 -12.48
CA ILE A 300 47.74 9.86 -11.72
C ILE A 300 48.00 8.69 -12.67
N ARG A 301 49.23 8.65 -13.21
CA ARG A 301 49.82 7.43 -13.79
C ARG A 301 49.82 6.35 -12.71
N SER A 302 49.15 5.24 -12.99
CA SER A 302 49.12 4.05 -12.13
C SER A 302 50.50 3.36 -12.13
N PRO A 303 51.11 3.10 -10.97
CA PRO A 303 52.15 2.08 -10.87
C PRO A 303 51.49 0.69 -10.88
N SER A 304 52.00 -0.18 -11.74
CA SER A 304 51.67 -1.60 -11.81
C SER A 304 52.05 -2.30 -10.51
N LEU A 305 51.05 -2.74 -9.73
CA LEU A 305 51.26 -3.64 -8.61
C LEU A 305 51.01 -5.08 -9.06
N ASN A 306 52.09 -5.86 -9.09
CA ASN A 306 52.06 -7.31 -9.21
C ASN A 306 51.35 -7.91 -8.00
N LEU A 307 50.26 -8.64 -8.24
CA LEU A 307 49.57 -9.44 -7.25
C LEU A 307 50.12 -10.87 -7.32
N SER A 308 51.12 -11.19 -6.50
CA SER A 308 51.54 -12.57 -6.25
C SER A 308 50.56 -13.22 -5.26
N PHE A 309 49.87 -14.24 -5.74
CA PHE A 309 49.06 -15.20 -4.97
C PHE A 309 49.89 -15.83 -3.84
N LEU A 310 49.37 -15.80 -2.61
CA LEU A 310 49.77 -16.70 -1.53
C LEU A 310 48.61 -17.63 -1.23
N SER A 311 48.84 -18.90 -1.57
CA SER A 311 48.04 -20.07 -1.23
C SER A 311 48.66 -20.74 0.01
N GLY A 312 47.84 -21.15 0.97
CA GLY A 312 48.23 -21.96 2.13
C GLY A 312 47.28 -21.74 3.31
N ALA A 313 46.35 -22.67 3.58
CA ALA A 313 46.46 -23.75 4.58
C ALA A 313 46.34 -23.19 6.03
N ILE A 314 45.41 -23.57 6.90
CA ILE A 314 44.71 -24.84 7.19
C ILE A 314 43.27 -24.51 7.62
#